data_AF-W7T4H5-F1
#
_entry.id   AF-W7T4H5-F1
#
_cell.length_a   1.000
_cell.length_b   1.000
_cell.length_c   1.000
_cell.angle_alpha   90.00
_cell.angle_beta   90.00
_cell.angle_gamma   90.00
#
_symmetry.space_group_name_H-M   'P 1'
#
loop_
_entity.id
_entity.type
_entity.pdbx_description
1 polymer ?
#
loop_
_entity_poly.entity_id
_entity_poly.type
_entity_poly.pdbx_seq_one_letter_code
_entity_poly.pdbx_strand_id
1 'polypeptide(L)'
;MEGRRYPMATRTSPRSYVLHAMFRRSLTIATVALLATGLTAGAATASPSRVRLLGEQIVPFNLPFQGTTVGGLSAIDRDPRTGQYVLISDDRSVWQAQLAPSSQVQL
;
A
#
# COMPACT_ATOMS: atom_id res chain seq x y z
N MET A 1 17.78 49.95 77.44
CA MET A 1 16.51 49.27 77.12
C MET A 1 16.51 49.02 75.62
N GLU A 2 17.01 47.85 75.23
CA GLU A 2 17.32 47.43 73.87
C GLU A 2 16.05 46.97 73.13
N GLY A 3 15.69 47.65 72.04
CA GLY A 3 14.51 47.34 71.21
C GLY A 3 14.89 46.49 69.99
N ARG A 4 14.69 45.18 70.11
CA ARG A 4 14.93 44.13 69.10
C ARG A 4 14.32 44.46 67.73
N ARG A 5 15.12 44.41 66.67
CA ARG A 5 14.66 44.44 65.26
C ARG A 5 14.14 43.07 64.83
N TYR A 6 13.07 43.03 64.04
CA TYR A 6 12.65 41.84 63.30
C TYR A 6 12.77 42.09 61.79
N PRO A 7 13.42 41.20 61.00
CA PRO A 7 13.44 41.30 59.56
C PRO A 7 12.10 40.85 58.97
N MET A 8 11.50 41.69 58.14
CA MET A 8 10.28 41.37 57.40
C MET A 8 10.66 40.55 56.16
N ALA A 9 10.44 39.23 56.23
CA ALA A 9 10.58 38.34 55.09
C ALA A 9 9.40 38.54 54.11
N THR A 10 9.66 39.05 52.92
CA THR A 10 8.68 39.12 51.83
C THR A 10 8.45 37.72 51.24
N ARG A 11 7.30 37.15 51.58
CA ARG A 11 6.76 35.88 51.09
C ARG A 11 6.40 36.00 49.60
N THR A 12 7.18 35.39 48.72
CA THR A 12 6.88 35.28 47.29
C THR A 12 5.58 34.49 47.10
N SER A 13 4.60 35.08 46.42
CA SER A 13 3.26 34.52 46.26
C SER A 13 3.22 33.36 45.24
N PRO A 14 2.58 32.22 45.54
CA PRO A 14 2.57 31.01 44.69
C PRO A 14 1.61 31.07 43.48
N ARG A 15 1.01 32.23 43.17
CA ARG A 15 -0.12 32.34 42.23
C ARG A 15 0.26 32.11 40.76
N SER A 16 1.54 32.22 40.41
CA SER A 16 2.02 32.11 39.03
C SER A 16 2.19 30.65 38.55
N TYR A 17 2.35 29.67 39.44
CA TYR A 17 2.58 28.27 39.03
C TYR A 17 1.34 27.58 38.46
N VAL A 18 0.16 27.94 38.96
CA VAL A 18 -1.11 27.28 38.59
C VAL A 18 -1.53 27.63 37.16
N LEU A 19 -1.31 28.87 36.73
CA LEU A 19 -1.67 29.33 35.38
C LEU A 19 -0.84 28.63 34.29
N HIS A 20 0.47 28.47 34.50
CA HIS A 20 1.35 27.76 33.57
C HIS A 20 1.08 26.25 33.53
N ALA A 21 0.73 25.64 34.67
CA ALA A 21 0.40 24.23 34.75
C ALA A 21 -0.91 23.90 34.00
N MET A 22 -1.90 24.79 34.05
CA MET A 22 -3.17 24.63 33.32
C MET A 22 -2.99 24.79 31.81
N PHE A 23 -2.23 25.80 31.36
CA PHE A 23 -1.98 26.03 29.93
C PHE A 23 -1.18 24.89 29.26
N ARG A 24 -0.23 24.28 29.99
CA ARG A 24 0.58 23.15 29.50
C ARG A 24 -0.21 21.84 29.40
N ARG A 25 -1.23 21.65 30.25
CA ARG A 25 -2.16 20.50 30.20
C ARG A 25 -3.15 20.60 29.04
N SER A 26 -3.59 21.81 28.70
CA SER A 26 -4.50 22.02 27.56
C SER A 26 -3.84 21.71 26.22
N LEU A 27 -2.54 22.01 26.08
CA LEU A 27 -1.81 21.79 24.83
C LEU A 27 -1.53 20.31 24.55
N THR A 28 -1.30 19.48 25.58
CA THR A 28 -1.10 18.03 25.43
C THR A 28 -2.39 17.27 25.12
N ILE A 29 -3.55 17.75 25.62
CA ILE A 29 -4.84 17.14 25.29
C ILE A 29 -5.20 17.36 23.82
N ALA A 30 -4.92 18.57 23.29
CA ALA A 30 -5.20 18.90 21.90
C ALA A 30 -4.36 18.06 20.89
N THR A 31 -3.09 17.78 21.20
CA THR A 31 -2.23 16.97 20.33
C THR A 31 -2.61 15.48 20.35
N VAL A 32 -2.98 14.93 21.51
CA VAL A 32 -3.47 13.54 21.60
C VAL A 32 -4.79 13.36 20.85
N ALA A 33 -5.71 14.32 20.95
CA ALA A 33 -6.97 14.29 20.21
C ALA A 33 -6.78 14.32 18.68
N LEU A 34 -5.83 15.13 18.20
CA LEU A 34 -5.51 15.22 16.77
C LEU A 34 -4.87 13.92 16.23
N LEU A 35 -3.97 13.29 17.00
CA LEU A 35 -3.38 11.99 16.65
C LEU A 35 -4.44 10.87 16.64
N ALA A 36 -5.34 10.84 17.62
CA ALA A 36 -6.37 9.80 17.72
C ALA A 36 -7.38 9.84 16.55
N THR A 37 -7.68 11.02 16.02
CA THR A 37 -8.65 11.17 14.92
C THR A 37 -8.05 10.77 13.56
N GLY A 38 -6.72 10.89 13.40
CA GLY A 38 -6.02 10.44 12.19
C GLY A 38 -5.91 8.91 12.06
N LEU A 39 -5.95 8.17 13.19
CA LEU A 39 -5.85 6.70 13.19
C LEU A 39 -7.17 5.99 12.82
N THR A 40 -8.31 6.70 12.82
CA THR A 40 -9.62 6.12 12.47
C THR A 40 -9.98 6.30 11.00
N ALA A 41 -8.98 6.36 10.11
CA ALA A 41 -9.24 6.33 8.67
C ALA A 41 -10.08 5.08 8.34
N GLY A 42 -11.34 5.29 7.97
CA GLY A 42 -12.30 4.21 7.72
C GLY A 42 -11.80 3.26 6.64
N ALA A 43 -12.13 1.97 6.76
CA ALA A 43 -11.77 0.96 5.78
C ALA A 43 -12.24 1.39 4.39
N ALA A 44 -11.30 1.47 3.43
CA ALA A 44 -11.61 1.80 2.06
C ALA A 44 -12.60 0.75 1.51
N THR A 45 -13.82 1.17 1.23
CA THR A 45 -14.84 0.29 0.64
C THR A 45 -14.52 0.19 -0.85
N ALA A 46 -13.94 -0.94 -1.26
CA ALA A 46 -13.78 -1.23 -2.68
C ALA A 46 -15.17 -1.34 -3.29
N SER A 47 -15.50 -0.46 -4.24
CA SER A 47 -16.72 -0.63 -5.04
C SER A 47 -16.64 -1.97 -5.76
N PRO A 48 -17.72 -2.77 -5.81
CA PRO A 48 -17.68 -4.05 -6.52
C PRO A 48 -17.37 -3.76 -7.99
N SER A 49 -16.17 -4.14 -8.41
CA SER A 49 -15.75 -4.08 -9.81
C SER A 49 -16.64 -5.04 -10.58
N ARG A 50 -17.57 -4.50 -11.39
CA ARG A 50 -18.37 -5.34 -12.29
C ARG A 50 -17.48 -5.87 -13.39
N VAL A 51 -17.30 -7.18 -13.40
CA VAL A 51 -16.67 -7.88 -14.53
C VAL A 51 -17.68 -7.88 -15.69
N ARG A 52 -17.22 -7.49 -16.88
CA ARG A 52 -18.00 -7.54 -18.12
C ARG A 52 -17.19 -8.28 -19.17
N LEU A 53 -17.78 -9.31 -19.77
CA LEU A 53 -17.18 -9.95 -20.94
C LEU A 53 -17.09 -8.93 -22.09
N LEU A 54 -15.88 -8.71 -22.60
CA LEU A 54 -15.64 -7.80 -23.72
C LEU A 54 -15.78 -8.49 -25.07
N GLY A 55 -15.42 -9.76 -25.14
CA GLY A 55 -15.50 -10.58 -26.34
C GLY A 55 -14.94 -11.97 -26.11
N GLU A 56 -15.24 -12.86 -27.04
CA GLU A 56 -14.71 -14.22 -27.12
C GLU A 56 -14.36 -14.49 -28.57
N GLN A 57 -13.22 -15.13 -28.80
CA GLN A 57 -12.82 -15.61 -30.12
C GLN A 57 -12.26 -17.01 -29.97
N ILE A 58 -12.86 -17.96 -30.69
CA ILE A 58 -12.31 -19.30 -30.83
C ILE A 58 -11.40 -19.31 -32.05
N VAL A 59 -10.18 -19.81 -31.88
CA VAL A 59 -9.23 -20.00 -32.97
C VAL A 59 -9.22 -21.48 -33.39
N PRO A 60 -8.84 -21.79 -34.64
CA PRO A 60 -8.69 -23.17 -35.09
C PRO A 60 -7.71 -23.95 -34.20
N PHE A 61 -7.98 -25.25 -34.04
CA PHE A 61 -7.04 -26.16 -33.39
C PHE A 61 -5.69 -26.16 -34.12
N ASN A 62 -4.58 -26.14 -33.37
CA ASN A 62 -3.22 -26.06 -33.89
C ASN A 62 -2.95 -24.89 -34.85
N LEU A 63 -3.57 -23.72 -34.62
CA LEU A 63 -3.30 -22.52 -35.41
C LEU A 63 -1.80 -22.18 -35.37
N PRO A 64 -1.08 -22.16 -36.51
CA PRO A 64 0.31 -21.72 -36.54
C PRO A 64 0.42 -20.20 -36.48
N PHE A 65 1.36 -19.69 -35.70
CA PHE A 65 1.69 -18.28 -35.60
C PHE A 65 3.19 -18.11 -35.41
N GLN A 66 3.87 -17.42 -36.34
CA GLN A 66 5.32 -17.12 -36.25
C GLN A 66 6.22 -18.32 -35.90
N GLY A 67 5.93 -19.49 -36.46
CA GLY A 67 6.72 -20.70 -36.21
C GLY A 67 6.42 -21.42 -34.89
N THR A 68 5.43 -20.96 -34.12
CA THR A 68 4.88 -21.68 -32.97
C THR A 68 3.41 -22.05 -33.19
N THR A 69 2.93 -23.07 -32.50
CA THR A 69 1.50 -23.35 -32.39
C THR A 69 0.89 -22.41 -31.34
N VAL A 70 -0.26 -21.81 -31.64
CA VAL A 70 -1.04 -21.04 -30.66
C VAL A 70 -1.68 -22.00 -29.66
N GLY A 71 -1.44 -21.77 -28.37
CA GLY A 71 -1.98 -22.59 -27.29
C GLY A 71 -1.28 -22.35 -25.96
N GLY A 72 -1.67 -23.11 -24.95
CA GLY A 72 -1.03 -23.15 -23.63
C GLY A 72 -1.37 -22.01 -22.67
N LEU A 73 -1.71 -20.81 -23.15
CA LEU A 73 -2.10 -19.69 -22.28
C LEU A 73 -3.47 -19.93 -21.65
N SER A 74 -3.51 -19.98 -20.32
CA SER A 74 -4.75 -20.12 -19.53
C SER A 74 -5.24 -18.78 -18.96
N ALA A 75 -4.31 -17.91 -18.55
CA ALA A 75 -4.66 -16.63 -17.95
C ALA A 75 -3.57 -15.56 -18.18
N ILE A 76 -4.02 -14.31 -18.23
CA ILE A 76 -3.18 -13.12 -18.23
C ILE A 76 -3.79 -12.09 -17.28
N ASP A 77 -2.97 -11.51 -16.41
CA ASP A 77 -3.36 -10.40 -15.55
C ASP A 77 -2.31 -9.29 -15.59
N ARG A 78 -2.72 -8.05 -15.32
CA ARG A 78 -1.87 -6.87 -15.30
C ARG A 78 -1.98 -6.19 -13.95
N ASP A 79 -0.85 -5.98 -13.28
CA ASP A 79 -0.79 -5.12 -12.11
C ASP A 79 -0.81 -3.64 -12.55
N PRO A 80 -1.87 -2.87 -12.26
CA PRO A 80 -1.95 -1.46 -12.64
C PRO A 80 -0.95 -0.56 -11.90
N ARG A 81 -0.41 -0.99 -10.76
CA ARG A 81 0.54 -0.20 -9.95
C ARG A 81 1.94 -0.23 -10.53
N THR A 82 2.38 -1.39 -10.98
CA THR A 82 3.74 -1.61 -11.51
C THR A 82 3.78 -1.69 -13.03
N GLY A 83 2.62 -1.92 -13.66
CA GLY A 83 2.50 -2.16 -15.10
C GLY A 83 2.96 -3.55 -15.54
N GLN A 84 3.31 -4.43 -14.59
CA GLN A 84 3.77 -5.79 -14.87
C GLN A 84 2.61 -6.69 -15.29
N TYR A 85 2.92 -7.71 -16.09
CA TYR A 85 1.98 -8.75 -16.50
C TYR A 85 2.39 -10.09 -15.91
N VAL A 86 1.39 -10.86 -15.50
CA VAL A 86 1.54 -12.26 -15.07
C VAL A 86 0.78 -13.12 -16.06
N LEU A 87 1.47 -14.13 -16.60
CA LEU A 87 0.92 -15.07 -17.55
C LEU A 87 1.00 -16.48 -16.94
N ILE A 88 -0.07 -17.27 -17.08
CA ILE A 88 -0.14 -18.64 -16.58
C ILE A 88 -0.44 -19.57 -17.75
N SER A 89 0.27 -20.68 -17.80
CA SER A 89 0.10 -21.74 -18.80
C SER A 89 -0.04 -23.08 -18.10
N ASP A 90 -1.12 -23.81 -18.38
CA ASP A 90 -1.30 -25.19 -17.91
C ASP A 90 -0.68 -26.23 -18.87
N ASP A 91 -0.35 -25.81 -20.10
CA ASP A 91 0.30 -26.70 -21.06
C ASP A 91 1.79 -26.86 -20.75
N ARG A 92 2.21 -28.12 -20.58
CA ARG A 92 3.61 -28.49 -20.45
C ARG A 92 4.15 -28.75 -21.86
N SER A 93 4.60 -27.68 -22.51
CA SER A 93 5.14 -27.62 -23.88
C SER A 93 6.42 -28.44 -24.16
N VAL A 94 6.75 -29.41 -23.30
CA VAL A 94 7.94 -30.29 -23.45
C VAL A 94 7.99 -31.03 -24.80
N TRP A 95 6.89 -31.06 -25.56
CA TRP A 95 6.79 -31.74 -26.85
C TRP A 95 6.86 -30.82 -28.09
N GLN A 96 6.74 -29.50 -27.96
CA GLN A 96 6.67 -28.60 -29.13
C GLN A 96 8.04 -28.11 -29.59
N ALA A 97 9.01 -28.00 -28.68
CA ALA A 97 10.38 -27.61 -29.02
C ALA A 97 11.11 -28.64 -29.94
N GLN A 98 10.68 -29.90 -29.95
CA GLN A 98 11.29 -30.96 -30.76
C GLN A 98 10.73 -31.08 -32.19
N LEU A 99 9.67 -30.34 -32.53
CA LEU A 99 9.01 -30.41 -33.84
C LEU A 99 9.30 -29.20 -34.74
N ALA A 100 10.04 -28.20 -34.26
CA ALA A 100 10.59 -27.18 -35.14
C ALA A 100 11.60 -27.86 -36.09
N PRO A 101 11.42 -27.80 -37.43
CA PRO A 101 12.37 -28.38 -38.34
C PRO A 101 13.71 -27.68 -38.10
N SER A 102 14.70 -28.46 -37.67
CA SER A 102 16.10 -28.07 -37.58
C SER A 102 16.53 -27.52 -38.94
N SER A 103 16.38 -26.22 -39.16
CA SER A 103 16.99 -25.54 -40.31
C SER A 103 18.49 -25.64 -40.08
N GLN A 104 19.06 -26.62 -40.78
CA GLN A 104 20.47 -26.91 -40.92
C GLN A 104 21.30 -25.61 -40.90
N VAL A 105 22.08 -25.42 -39.85
CA VAL A 105 23.33 -24.66 -39.96
C VAL A 105 24.25 -25.56 -40.77
N GLN A 106 24.19 -25.38 -42.09
CA GLN A 106 25.11 -26.03 -43.01
C GLN A 106 26.26 -25.06 -43.25
N LEU A 107 27.40 -25.33 -42.59
CA LEU A 107 28.72 -24.87 -43.02
C LEU A 107 29.16 -25.66 -44.25
#